data_AF-A0A448WT01-F1
#
_entry.id   AF-A0A448WT01-F1
#
_cell.length_a   1.000
_cell.length_b   1.000
_cell.length_c   1.000
_cell.angle_alpha   90.00
_cell.angle_beta   90.00
_cell.angle_gamma   90.00
#
_symmetry.space_group_name_H-M   'P 1'
#
loop_
_entity.id
_entity.type
_entity.pdbx_description
1 polymer ?
#
loop_
_entity_poly.entity_id
_entity_poly.type
_entity_poly.pdbx_seq_one_letter_code
_entity_poly.pdbx_strand_id
1 'polypeptide(L)'
;MPSVWKLQALLESAWSSGFDPAGAAQISDVVRQASNLRSVGAPPHRSETNGLVGLVDSTVWLGATDLAALLGSVGVRCCLVECIAAIGPRGTHPNCASYLDFIRGFVLSSYPLTYGTTDVSAQSYLLLDGYAFIFFASIAI
;
A
#
# COMPACT_ATOMS: atom_id res chain seq x y z
N MET A 1 -13.60 3.53 -10.83
CA MET A 1 -12.94 3.20 -9.57
C MET A 1 -13.58 1.94 -8.99
N PRO A 2 -12.82 0.89 -8.66
CA PRO A 2 -13.36 -0.32 -8.03
C PRO A 2 -13.89 -0.03 -6.61
N SER A 3 -14.84 -0.83 -6.14
CA SER A 3 -15.30 -0.78 -4.75
C SER A 3 -14.24 -1.34 -3.79
N VAL A 4 -14.36 -1.03 -2.50
CA VAL A 4 -13.47 -1.57 -1.44
C VAL A 4 -13.45 -3.10 -1.48
N TRP A 5 -14.62 -3.73 -1.58
CA TRP A 5 -14.74 -5.18 -1.71
C TRP A 5 -13.96 -5.71 -2.92
N LYS A 6 -14.07 -5.04 -4.07
CA LYS A 6 -13.35 -5.44 -5.28
C LYS A 6 -11.84 -5.26 -5.13
N LEU A 7 -11.40 -4.21 -4.42
CA LEU A 7 -9.98 -4.00 -4.10
C LEU A 7 -9.44 -5.12 -3.20
N GLN A 8 -10.19 -5.54 -2.17
CA GLN A 8 -9.82 -6.66 -1.31
C GLN A 8 -9.65 -7.96 -2.13
N ALA A 9 -10.61 -8.26 -3.01
CA ALA A 9 -10.54 -9.44 -3.87
C ALA A 9 -9.37 -9.38 -4.87
N LEU A 10 -9.06 -8.20 -5.42
CA LEU A 10 -7.92 -8.02 -6.31
C LEU A 10 -6.58 -8.19 -5.56
N LEU A 11 -6.49 -7.72 -4.31
CA LEU A 11 -5.30 -7.89 -3.49
C LEU A 11 -5.09 -9.37 -3.10
N GLU A 12 -6.15 -10.10 -2.75
CA GLU A 12 -6.04 -11.55 -2.52
C GLU A 12 -5.57 -12.30 -3.77
N SER A 13 -6.05 -11.89 -4.95
CA SER A 13 -5.59 -12.43 -6.23
C SER A 13 -4.11 -12.11 -6.49
N ALA A 14 -3.65 -10.91 -6.11
CA ALA A 14 -2.25 -10.51 -6.22
C ALA A 14 -1.36 -11.37 -5.32
N TRP A 15 -1.73 -11.54 -4.05
CA TRP A 15 -1.02 -12.43 -3.13
C TRP A 15 -0.99 -13.88 -3.60
N SER A 16 -2.12 -14.39 -4.11
CA SER A 16 -2.21 -15.74 -4.69
C SER A 16 -1.31 -15.92 -5.92
N SER A 17 -1.01 -14.82 -6.62
CA SER A 17 -0.10 -14.79 -7.77
C SER A 17 1.38 -14.64 -7.36
N GLY A 18 1.68 -14.59 -6.06
CA GLY A 18 3.05 -14.55 -5.53
C GLY A 18 3.59 -13.14 -5.22
N PHE A 19 2.76 -12.09 -5.32
CA PHE A 19 3.14 -10.76 -4.84
C PHE A 19 3.11 -10.74 -3.31
N ASP A 20 4.10 -10.12 -2.66
CA ASP A 20 4.18 -9.93 -1.20
C ASP A 20 3.61 -11.08 -0.32
N PRO A 21 4.22 -12.28 -0.35
CA PRO A 21 3.73 -13.41 0.46
C PRO A 21 3.87 -13.17 1.96
N ALA A 22 4.78 -12.29 2.39
CA ALA A 22 4.97 -11.93 3.78
C ALA A 22 3.80 -11.05 4.28
N GLY A 23 3.40 -10.04 3.51
CA GLY A 23 2.22 -9.22 3.80
C GLY A 23 0.94 -10.06 3.86
N ALA A 24 0.77 -10.98 2.91
CA ALA A 24 -0.36 -11.92 2.91
C ALA A 24 -0.45 -12.75 4.19
N ALA A 25 0.67 -13.30 4.66
CA ALA A 25 0.74 -14.08 5.89
C ALA A 25 0.42 -13.22 7.13
N GLN A 26 0.98 -12.01 7.20
CA GLN A 26 0.73 -11.07 8.29
C GLN A 26 -0.76 -10.71 8.40
N ILE A 27 -1.41 -10.39 7.28
CA ILE A 27 -2.84 -10.06 7.25
C ILE A 27 -3.69 -11.27 7.63
N SER A 28 -3.34 -12.47 7.15
CA SER A 28 -4.07 -13.70 7.50
C SER A 28 -4.10 -13.92 9.01
N ASP A 29 -2.96 -13.71 9.69
CA ASP A 29 -2.89 -13.82 11.15
C ASP A 29 -3.74 -12.77 11.86
N VAL A 30 -3.74 -11.52 11.39
CA VAL A 30 -4.57 -10.44 11.95
C VAL A 30 -6.07 -10.76 11.79
N VAL A 31 -6.49 -11.20 10.60
CA VAL A 31 -7.88 -11.61 10.32
C VAL A 31 -8.30 -12.75 11.26
N ARG A 32 -7.44 -13.76 11.41
CA ARG A 32 -7.71 -14.91 12.29
C ARG A 32 -7.79 -14.53 13.76
N GLN A 33 -6.95 -13.61 14.23
CA GLN A 33 -7.02 -13.09 15.59
C GLN A 33 -8.33 -12.30 15.80
N ALA A 34 -8.72 -11.46 14.83
CA ALA A 34 -9.95 -10.69 14.90
C ALA A 34 -11.20 -11.58 14.88
N SER A 35 -11.19 -12.69 14.13
CA SER A 35 -12.31 -13.65 14.11
C SER A 35 -12.43 -14.45 15.41
N ASN A 36 -11.31 -14.82 16.03
CA ASN A 36 -11.30 -15.49 17.35
C ASN A 36 -11.88 -14.60 18.46
N LEU A 37 -11.69 -13.28 18.39
CA LEU A 37 -12.32 -12.33 19.32
C LEU A 37 -13.85 -12.25 19.11
N ARG A 38 -14.32 -12.44 17.88
CA ARG A 38 -15.75 -12.41 17.53
C ARG A 38 -16.47 -13.73 17.82
N SER A 39 -15.75 -14.86 17.93
CA SER A 39 -16.33 -16.20 18.10
C SER A 39 -16.60 -16.60 19.54
N VAL A 40 -16.31 -15.75 20.54
CA VAL A 40 -16.71 -15.94 21.93
C VAL A 40 -18.24 -15.82 22.04
N GLY A 41 -18.95 -16.89 21.70
CA GLY A 41 -20.42 -16.98 21.75
C GLY A 41 -21.11 -17.62 20.53
N ALA A 42 -20.39 -17.97 19.45
CA ALA A 42 -20.99 -18.54 18.24
C ALA A 42 -20.50 -19.99 17.99
N PRO A 43 -21.37 -20.90 17.49
CA PRO A 43 -20.96 -22.26 17.16
C PRO A 43 -19.85 -22.25 16.09
N PRO A 44 -18.94 -23.24 16.09
CA PRO A 44 -17.81 -23.28 15.18
C PRO A 44 -18.32 -23.48 13.75
N HIS A 45 -18.45 -22.40 12.99
CA HIS A 45 -18.60 -22.46 11.55
C HIS A 45 -17.20 -22.62 10.97
N ARG A 46 -16.88 -23.81 10.43
CA ARG A 46 -15.69 -23.98 9.60
C ARG A 46 -15.83 -23.06 8.39
N SER A 47 -15.08 -21.97 8.37
CA SER A 47 -14.87 -21.20 7.16
C SER A 47 -13.90 -22.00 6.31
N GLU A 48 -14.41 -22.63 5.23
CA GLU A 48 -13.58 -23.26 4.20
C GLU A 48 -12.87 -22.16 3.39
N THR A 49 -11.89 -21.50 3.99
CA THR A 49 -10.98 -20.61 3.25
C THR A 49 -9.98 -21.49 2.53
N ASN A 50 -10.32 -21.90 1.31
CA ASN A 50 -9.45 -22.66 0.40
C ASN A 50 -8.18 -21.85 0.05
N GLY A 51 -7.20 -21.80 0.95
CA GLY A 51 -5.91 -21.15 0.74
C GLY A 51 -5.93 -19.62 0.60
N LEU A 52 -7.09 -18.97 0.79
CA LEU A 52 -7.24 -17.51 0.72
C LEU A 52 -6.96 -16.84 2.08
N VAL A 53 -6.47 -15.60 2.04
CA VAL A 53 -6.06 -14.82 3.22
C VAL A 53 -7.24 -14.47 4.13
N GLY A 54 -8.46 -14.37 3.59
CA GLY A 54 -9.66 -13.99 4.35
C GLY A 54 -9.78 -12.47 4.50
N LEU A 55 -9.16 -11.71 3.60
CA LEU A 55 -9.21 -10.25 3.56
C LEU A 55 -10.59 -9.76 3.10
N VAL A 56 -11.23 -10.46 2.15
CA VAL A 56 -12.55 -10.06 1.65
C VAL A 56 -13.57 -10.03 2.81
N ASP A 57 -14.35 -8.95 2.89
CA ASP A 57 -15.32 -8.66 3.96
C ASP A 57 -14.70 -8.42 5.35
N SER A 58 -13.38 -8.33 5.44
CA SER A 58 -12.70 -7.90 6.66
C SER A 58 -12.61 -6.36 6.74
N THR A 59 -12.33 -5.87 7.95
CA THR A 59 -12.07 -4.44 8.22
C THR A 59 -10.62 -4.20 8.66
N VAL A 60 -9.73 -5.14 8.35
CA VAL A 60 -8.30 -5.01 8.70
C VAL A 60 -7.69 -3.84 7.94
N TRP A 61 -6.75 -3.17 8.59
CA TRP A 61 -6.07 -2.04 7.99
C TRP A 61 -5.02 -2.54 7.02
N LEU A 62 -4.92 -1.86 5.87
CA LEU A 62 -3.94 -2.15 4.84
C LEU A 62 -2.85 -1.08 4.85
N GLY A 63 -1.64 -1.48 4.48
CA GLY A 63 -0.44 -0.67 4.42
C GLY A 63 0.02 -0.36 2.99
N ALA A 64 1.18 0.31 2.89
CA ALA A 64 1.76 0.71 1.62
C ALA A 64 2.29 -0.50 0.83
N THR A 65 2.78 -1.52 1.53
CA THR A 65 3.21 -2.79 0.93
C THR A 65 2.06 -3.52 0.25
N ASP A 66 0.88 -3.55 0.89
CA ASP A 66 -0.34 -4.13 0.32
C ASP A 66 -0.77 -3.38 -0.95
N LEU A 67 -0.72 -2.05 -0.92
CA LEU A 67 -1.01 -1.22 -2.09
C LEU A 67 0.02 -1.45 -3.20
N ALA A 68 1.31 -1.59 -2.87
CA ALA A 68 2.35 -1.87 -3.84
C ALA A 68 2.18 -3.26 -4.47
N ALA A 69 1.78 -4.27 -3.71
CA ALA A 69 1.44 -5.60 -4.23
C ALA A 69 0.27 -5.52 -5.21
N LEU A 70 -0.79 -4.79 -4.85
CA LEU A 70 -1.95 -4.57 -5.72
C LEU A 70 -1.56 -3.84 -7.01
N LEU A 71 -0.88 -2.71 -6.92
CA LEU A 71 -0.47 -1.90 -8.08
C LEU A 71 0.51 -2.67 -8.98
N GLY A 72 1.47 -3.38 -8.39
CA GLY A 72 2.40 -4.24 -9.09
C GLY A 72 1.69 -5.35 -9.86
N SER A 73 0.65 -5.95 -9.28
CA SER A 73 -0.14 -7.02 -9.94
C SER A 73 -0.85 -6.56 -11.21
N VAL A 74 -1.19 -5.27 -11.31
CA VAL A 74 -1.80 -4.66 -12.51
C VAL A 74 -0.79 -3.95 -13.41
N GLY A 75 0.51 -4.13 -13.18
CA GLY A 75 1.59 -3.58 -13.99
C GLY A 75 1.86 -2.09 -13.76
N VAL A 76 1.34 -1.50 -12.69
CA VAL A 76 1.62 -0.10 -12.32
C VAL A 76 2.93 -0.06 -11.53
N ARG A 77 3.88 0.74 -12.01
CA ARG A 77 5.14 0.96 -11.30
C ARG A 77 4.91 1.88 -10.11
N CYS A 78 5.15 1.36 -8.92
CA CYS A 78 5.19 2.11 -7.67
C CYS A 78 6.58 1.96 -7.02
N CYS A 79 6.96 2.95 -6.23
CA CYS A 79 8.14 2.87 -5.38
C CYS A 79 7.71 3.00 -3.92
N LEU A 80 8.20 2.12 -3.07
CA LEU A 80 8.06 2.21 -1.62
C LEU A 80 9.23 2.99 -1.06
N VAL A 81 8.91 4.05 -0.33
CA VAL A 81 9.88 4.91 0.33
C VAL A 81 9.58 4.89 1.82
N GLU A 82 10.47 4.27 2.61
CA GLU A 82 10.31 4.18 4.05
C GLU A 82 11.16 5.23 4.77
N CYS A 83 10.50 6.16 5.46
CA CYS A 83 11.15 7.19 6.26
C CYS A 83 11.41 6.67 7.69
N ILE A 84 12.52 5.96 7.89
CA ILE A 84 12.85 5.37 9.19
C ILE A 84 13.27 6.48 10.18
N ALA A 85 12.39 6.75 11.15
CA ALA A 85 12.57 7.62 12.33
C ALA A 85 12.96 9.09 12.08
N ALA A 86 12.41 9.97 12.91
CA ALA A 86 12.69 11.39 12.87
C ALA A 86 14.06 11.70 13.52
N ILE A 87 15.15 11.44 12.79
CA ILE A 87 16.52 11.61 13.29
C ILE A 87 17.05 13.05 13.23
N GLY A 88 16.27 14.00 12.72
CA GLY A 88 16.67 15.40 12.56
C GLY A 88 16.33 16.28 13.77
N PRO A 89 16.89 17.50 13.82
CA PRO A 89 16.55 18.48 14.86
C PRO A 89 15.04 18.68 14.97
N ARG A 90 14.52 18.72 16.20
CA ARG A 90 13.08 18.86 16.51
C ARG A 90 12.18 17.72 15.98
N GLY A 91 12.73 16.53 15.76
CA GLY A 91 11.96 15.41 15.21
C GLY A 91 11.61 15.64 13.73
N THR A 92 12.48 16.32 12.99
CA THR A 92 12.37 16.37 11.54
C THR A 92 12.84 15.04 10.93
N HIS A 93 12.35 14.71 9.73
CA HIS A 93 12.87 13.63 8.91
C HIS A 93 13.85 14.24 7.89
N PRO A 94 15.14 14.38 8.21
CA PRO A 94 16.10 15.12 7.37
C PRO A 94 16.28 14.48 5.99
N ASN A 95 15.98 13.17 5.87
CA ASN A 95 16.00 12.46 4.60
C ASN A 95 14.75 12.72 3.73
N CYS A 96 13.73 13.44 4.21
CA CYS A 96 12.59 13.84 3.38
C CYS A 96 13.02 14.66 2.16
N ALA A 97 14.04 15.51 2.29
CA ALA A 97 14.57 16.25 1.14
C ALA A 97 15.21 15.32 0.09
N SER A 98 16.02 14.34 0.53
CA SER A 98 16.57 13.33 -0.39
C SER A 98 15.50 12.44 -1.02
N TYR A 99 14.36 12.23 -0.33
CA TYR A 99 13.22 11.53 -0.91
C TYR A 99 12.53 12.36 -1.99
N LEU A 100 12.48 13.69 -1.87
CA LEU A 100 11.95 14.55 -2.94
C LEU A 100 12.83 14.48 -4.19
N ASP A 101 14.15 14.48 -4.04
CA ASP A 101 15.08 14.31 -5.17
C ASP A 101 14.91 12.92 -5.82
N PHE A 102 14.76 11.88 -5.00
CA PHE A 102 14.46 10.54 -5.48
C PHE A 102 13.12 10.47 -6.22
N ILE A 103 12.05 11.03 -5.65
CA ILE A 103 10.71 11.06 -6.27
C ILE A 103 10.78 11.82 -7.59
N ARG A 104 11.48 12.96 -7.63
CA ARG A 104 11.70 13.73 -8.85
C ARG A 104 12.41 12.88 -9.90
N GLY A 105 13.50 12.20 -9.53
CA GLY A 105 14.22 11.29 -10.43
C GLY A 105 13.34 10.13 -10.94
N PHE A 106 12.59 9.49 -10.06
CA PHE A 106 11.66 8.41 -10.41
C PHE A 106 10.58 8.88 -11.38
N VAL A 107 9.95 10.02 -11.12
CA VAL A 107 8.93 10.63 -11.99
C VAL A 107 9.54 10.95 -13.34
N LEU A 108 10.66 11.70 -13.39
CA LEU A 108 11.30 12.08 -14.64
C LEU A 108 11.81 10.87 -15.45
N SER A 109 12.23 9.78 -14.80
CA SER A 109 12.58 8.53 -15.50
C SER A 109 11.38 7.78 -16.07
N SER A 110 10.18 8.08 -15.56
CA SER A 110 8.95 7.36 -15.87
C SER A 110 8.12 8.00 -16.98
N TYR A 111 8.38 9.28 -17.27
CA TYR A 111 7.69 10.02 -18.33
C TYR A 111 8.72 10.53 -19.35
N PRO A 112 8.64 10.12 -20.63
CA PRO A 112 9.46 10.75 -21.66
C PRO A 112 9.06 12.21 -21.78
N LEU A 113 9.99 13.12 -21.47
CA LEU A 113 9.78 14.56 -21.60
C LEU A 113 9.52 14.89 -23.07
N THR A 114 8.28 15.23 -23.40
CA THR A 114 7.92 15.75 -24.71
C THR A 114 8.23 17.24 -24.79
N TYR A 115 8.48 17.73 -26.01
CA TYR A 115 8.75 19.16 -26.21
C TYR A 115 7.55 20.00 -25.74
N GLY A 116 7.79 20.90 -24.79
CA GLY A 116 6.77 21.77 -24.20
C GLY A 116 6.12 21.27 -22.90
N THR A 117 6.54 20.12 -22.34
CA THR A 117 6.11 19.73 -20.98
C THR A 117 6.76 20.63 -19.94
N THR A 118 5.95 21.41 -19.21
CA THR A 118 6.43 22.33 -18.15
C THR A 118 6.23 21.78 -16.74
N ASP A 119 5.41 20.74 -16.58
CA ASP A 119 5.05 20.19 -15.27
C ASP A 119 4.63 18.71 -15.39
N VAL A 120 4.99 17.91 -14.39
CA VAL A 120 4.53 16.53 -14.22
C VAL A 120 3.88 16.38 -12.85
N SER A 121 2.62 15.94 -12.83
CA SER A 121 1.92 15.66 -11.59
C SER A 121 2.16 14.21 -11.16
N ALA A 122 2.61 14.03 -9.92
CA ALA A 122 2.73 12.73 -9.28
C ALA A 122 1.80 12.64 -8.06
N GLN A 123 1.12 11.51 -7.92
CA GLN A 123 0.34 11.19 -6.73
C GLN A 123 1.16 10.28 -5.82
N SER A 124 1.30 10.68 -4.56
CA SER A 124 2.02 9.93 -3.55
C SER A 124 1.07 9.49 -2.45
N TYR A 125 1.17 8.22 -2.05
CA TYR A 125 0.43 7.67 -0.92
C TYR A 125 1.34 7.68 0.32
N LEU A 126 0.91 8.35 1.39
CA LEU A 126 1.65 8.46 2.65
C LEU A 126 0.88 7.75 3.76
N LEU A 127 1.59 6.93 4.52
CA LEU A 127 1.11 6.37 5.78
C LEU A 127 1.83 7.02 6.95
N LEU A 128 1.06 7.45 7.95
CA LEU A 128 1.59 8.01 9.19
C LEU A 128 0.62 7.69 10.34
N ASP A 129 1.13 7.06 11.39
CA ASP A 129 0.38 6.76 12.64
C ASP A 129 -1.01 6.14 12.43
N GLY A 130 -1.12 5.20 11.48
CA GLY A 130 -2.39 4.51 11.17
C GLY A 130 -3.33 5.28 10.25
N TYR A 131 -2.93 6.47 9.78
CA TYR A 131 -3.67 7.25 8.79
C TYR A 131 -3.02 7.16 7.42
N ALA A 132 -3.86 7.24 6.40
CA ALA A 132 -3.47 7.28 5.00
C ALA A 132 -3.81 8.64 4.38
N PHE A 133 -2.86 9.22 3.65
CA PHE A 133 -3.00 10.50 2.98
C PHE A 133 -2.57 10.38 1.52
N ILE A 134 -3.21 11.16 0.64
CA ILE A 134 -2.81 11.29 -0.76
C ILE A 134 -2.29 12.70 -0.96
N PHE A 135 -1.06 12.80 -1.46
CA PHE A 135 -0.43 14.08 -1.80
C PHE A 135 -0.31 14.20 -3.32
N PHE A 136 -0.67 15.38 -3.81
CA PHE A 136 -0.45 15.78 -5.20
C PHE A 136 0.74 16.71 -5.25
N ALA A 137 1.81 16.30 -5.92
CA ALA A 137 2.95 17.14 -6.18
C ALA A 137 2.99 17.49 -7.67
N SER A 138 3.03 18.79 -7.98
CA SER A 138 3.47 19.29 -9.30
C SER A 138 4.98 19.41 -9.27
N ILE A 139 5.63 18.77 -10.24
CA ILE A 139 7.07 18.84 -10.43
C ILE A 139 7.30 19.67 -11.68
N ALA A 140 7.63 20.95 -11.47
CA ALA A 140 8.11 21.81 -12.54
C ALA A 140 9.42 21.27 -13.13
N ILE A 141 9.48 21.19 -14.45
CA ILE A 141 10.64 20.68 -15.21
C ILE A 141 11.58 21.83 -15.55
#